data_AF-A0A1V6UAE1-F1
#
_entry.id   AF-A0A1V6UAE1-F1
#
_cell.length_a   1.000
_cell.length_b   1.000
_cell.length_c   1.000
_cell.angle_alpha   90.00
_cell.angle_beta   90.00
_cell.angle_gamma   90.00
#
_symmetry.space_group_name_H-M   'P 1'
#
loop_
_entity.id
_entity.type
_entity.pdbx_description
1 polymer ?
#
loop_
_entity_poly.entity_id
_entity_poly.type
_entity_poly.pdbx_seq_one_letter_code
_entity_poly.pdbx_strand_id
1 'polypeptide(L)'
;MSPIIPTFSIPTERLHISYLEPGNPSHSTFLHHLWNTDEFIEAEGNIGLDTQEKIDEFITNKVQTHYKKNGFGQMLVSLKPHPGASLAESSPIGIVSLMKGEGENAYTAPDVGYTILPQENRKGYATEAAMGLIAYAKREFGVDGVFGFCAQKDQRSRRVLEKIGMEFRGERHLKFFGGAHSAVYALPGMEGLKDYGIQDD
;
A
#
# COMPACT_ATOMS: atom_id res chain seq x y z
N MET A 1 9.74 17.08 26.12
CA MET A 1 8.47 16.86 25.43
C MET A 1 8.20 15.37 25.51
N SER A 2 7.10 14.94 26.11
CA SER A 2 6.71 13.53 26.04
C SER A 2 6.50 13.15 24.57
N PRO A 3 6.98 11.99 24.11
CA PRO A 3 6.70 11.56 22.74
C PRO A 3 5.18 11.48 22.58
N ILE A 4 4.68 12.09 21.50
CA ILE A 4 3.29 11.93 21.08
C ILE A 4 3.13 10.44 20.80
N ILE A 5 2.37 9.73 21.63
CA ILE A 5 2.06 8.33 21.37
C ILE A 5 1.15 8.33 20.14
N PRO A 6 1.53 7.67 19.03
CA PRO A 6 0.63 7.54 17.88
C PRO A 6 -0.65 6.84 18.36
N THR A 7 -1.78 7.54 18.32
CA THR A 7 -3.03 7.02 18.89
C THR A 7 -3.79 6.13 17.93
N PHE A 8 -3.51 6.22 16.63
CA PHE A 8 -4.22 5.47 15.60
C PHE A 8 -3.41 4.26 15.11
N SER A 9 -4.04 3.09 15.14
CA SER A 9 -3.60 1.92 14.39
C SER A 9 -4.79 1.04 14.01
N ILE A 10 -4.65 0.30 12.93
CA ILE A 10 -5.51 -0.82 12.56
C ILE A 10 -4.76 -2.07 13.05
N PRO A 11 -5.16 -2.67 14.19
CA PRO A 11 -4.53 -3.88 14.67
C PRO A 11 -5.00 -5.08 13.84
N THR A 12 -4.07 -5.95 13.49
CA THR A 12 -4.33 -7.31 12.99
C THR A 12 -3.83 -8.33 14.02
N GLU A 13 -3.75 -9.60 13.67
CA GLU A 13 -3.18 -10.62 14.58
C GLU A 13 -1.72 -10.30 14.93
N ARG A 14 -0.89 -10.04 13.93
CA ARG A 14 0.57 -9.88 14.07
C ARG A 14 1.06 -8.46 13.81
N LEU A 15 0.23 -7.59 13.25
CA LEU A 15 0.65 -6.28 12.76
C LEU A 15 -0.15 -5.14 13.40
N HIS A 16 0.44 -3.96 13.34
CA HIS A 16 -0.26 -2.69 13.39
C HIS A 16 -0.07 -1.97 12.06
N ILE A 17 -1.16 -1.44 11.50
CA ILE A 17 -1.11 -0.56 10.33
C ILE A 17 -1.42 0.86 10.81
N SER A 18 -0.48 1.79 10.69
CA SER A 18 -0.58 3.14 11.23
C SER A 18 -0.26 4.20 10.18
N TYR A 19 -0.58 5.46 10.49
CA TYR A 19 -0.20 6.57 9.62
C TYR A 19 1.30 6.79 9.63
N LEU A 20 1.81 7.26 8.48
CA LEU A 20 3.12 7.88 8.38
C LEU A 20 3.02 9.33 8.88
N GLU A 21 3.60 9.59 10.04
CA GLU A 21 3.58 10.89 10.69
C GLU A 21 4.65 11.84 10.11
N PRO A 22 4.30 13.08 9.74
CA PRO A 22 5.27 14.07 9.27
C PRO A 22 6.17 14.52 10.43
N GLY A 23 7.48 14.66 10.16
CA GLY A 23 8.46 15.05 11.17
C GLY A 23 8.87 13.93 12.15
N ASN A 24 8.37 12.70 11.97
CA ASN A 24 8.81 11.55 12.74
C ASN A 24 10.03 10.90 12.05
N PRO A 25 11.26 11.02 12.61
CA PRO A 25 12.47 10.56 11.94
C PRO A 25 12.52 9.04 11.77
N SER A 26 11.86 8.27 12.66
CA SER A 26 11.80 6.82 12.53
C SER A 26 10.99 6.39 11.30
N HIS A 27 9.93 7.14 10.96
CA HIS A 27 9.12 6.85 9.77
C HIS A 27 9.87 7.20 8.49
N SER A 28 10.48 8.39 8.41
CA SER A 28 11.21 8.79 7.20
C SER A 28 12.48 7.99 6.98
N THR A 29 13.24 7.69 8.05
CA THR A 29 14.42 6.80 7.95
C THR A 29 14.01 5.41 7.45
N PHE A 30 12.89 4.88 7.95
CA PHE A 30 12.39 3.58 7.51
C PHE A 30 11.97 3.59 6.03
N LEU A 31 11.21 4.58 5.58
CA LEU A 31 10.81 4.69 4.17
C LEU A 31 12.00 4.86 3.24
N HIS A 32 12.96 5.68 3.63
CA HIS A 32 14.22 5.84 2.89
C HIS A 32 14.90 4.49 2.72
N HIS A 33 15.08 3.73 3.81
CA HIS A 33 15.67 2.41 3.75
C HIS A 33 14.88 1.45 2.85
N LEU A 34 13.56 1.35 3.05
CA LEU A 34 12.70 0.41 2.34
C LEU A 34 12.78 0.59 0.81
N TRP A 35 12.72 1.83 0.33
CA TRP A 35 12.68 2.15 -1.10
C TRP A 35 14.04 2.24 -1.77
N ASN A 36 15.12 2.19 -1.00
CA ASN A 36 16.49 2.18 -1.52
C ASN A 36 17.19 0.84 -1.28
N THR A 37 16.43 -0.24 -1.00
CA THR A 37 16.96 -1.61 -1.07
C THR A 37 17.16 -2.02 -2.52
N ASP A 38 18.20 -2.83 -2.79
CA ASP A 38 18.47 -3.36 -4.14
C ASP A 38 17.26 -4.12 -4.68
N GLU A 39 16.61 -4.93 -3.83
CA GLU A 39 15.41 -5.69 -4.22
C GLU A 39 14.23 -4.80 -4.59
N PHE A 40 14.04 -3.65 -3.91
CA PHE A 40 12.98 -2.71 -4.28
C PHE A 40 13.30 -2.03 -5.61
N ILE A 41 14.54 -1.56 -5.79
CA ILE A 41 14.96 -0.90 -7.02
C ILE A 41 14.91 -1.86 -8.22
N GLU A 42 15.25 -3.13 -8.03
CA GLU A 42 15.13 -4.15 -9.08
C GLU A 42 13.66 -4.42 -9.45
N ALA A 43 12.76 -4.44 -8.48
CA ALA A 43 11.34 -4.76 -8.68
C ALA A 43 10.52 -3.58 -9.21
N GLU A 44 10.66 -2.39 -8.61
CA GLU A 44 9.82 -1.21 -8.83
C GLU A 44 10.56 -0.08 -9.56
N GLY A 45 11.88 -0.18 -9.71
CA GLY A 45 12.73 0.88 -10.22
C GLY A 45 13.13 1.92 -9.17
N ASN A 46 14.04 2.81 -9.55
CA ASN A 46 14.42 3.94 -8.70
C ASN A 46 13.35 5.04 -8.79
N ILE A 47 12.63 5.25 -7.68
CA ILE A 47 11.55 6.24 -7.58
C ILE A 47 12.04 7.68 -7.26
N GLY A 48 13.36 7.88 -7.15
CA GLY A 48 14.00 9.19 -6.97
C GLY A 48 13.91 9.78 -5.55
N LEU A 49 13.43 9.00 -4.57
CA LEU A 49 13.34 9.36 -3.15
C LEU A 49 14.55 8.81 -2.38
N ASP A 50 15.73 9.34 -2.73
CA ASP A 50 17.05 8.84 -2.34
C ASP A 50 17.73 9.67 -1.23
N THR A 51 17.11 10.75 -0.75
CA THR A 51 17.59 11.54 0.39
C THR A 51 16.53 11.65 1.48
N GLN A 52 16.99 11.92 2.71
CA GLN A 52 16.10 12.09 3.86
C GLN A 52 15.12 13.24 3.64
N GLU A 53 15.59 14.37 3.10
CA GLU A 53 14.79 15.56 2.85
C GLU A 53 13.64 15.28 1.87
N LYS A 54 13.93 14.53 0.79
CA LYS A 54 12.90 14.13 -0.18
C LYS A 54 11.83 13.23 0.45
N ILE A 55 12.23 12.33 1.34
CA ILE A 55 11.29 11.45 2.03
C ILE A 55 10.44 12.26 3.02
N ASP A 56 11.05 13.17 3.79
CA ASP A 56 10.33 14.04 4.71
C ASP A 56 9.31 14.93 3.97
N GLU A 57 9.70 15.51 2.83
CA GLU A 57 8.81 16.27 1.96
C GLU A 57 7.69 15.38 1.37
N PHE A 58 8.01 14.15 0.97
CA PHE A 58 7.02 13.20 0.47
C PHE A 58 5.97 12.87 1.53
N ILE A 59 6.38 12.56 2.77
CA ILE A 59 5.45 12.28 3.88
C ILE A 59 4.60 13.51 4.17
N THR A 60 5.23 14.69 4.29
CA THR A 60 4.56 15.95 4.66
C THR A 60 3.53 16.37 3.62
N ASN A 61 3.88 16.26 2.33
CA ASN A 61 3.08 16.82 1.26
C ASN A 61 2.17 15.78 0.61
N LYS A 62 2.72 14.66 0.15
CA LYS A 62 1.97 13.66 -0.64
C LYS A 62 1.16 12.76 0.27
N VAL A 63 1.78 12.16 1.28
CA VAL A 63 1.10 11.20 2.16
C VAL A 63 -0.02 11.87 2.95
N GLN A 64 0.24 13.04 3.57
CA GLN A 64 -0.80 13.75 4.31
C GLN A 64 -1.97 14.21 3.41
N THR A 65 -1.71 14.55 2.15
CA THR A 65 -2.79 14.91 1.21
C THR A 65 -3.74 13.74 0.97
N HIS A 66 -3.22 12.51 0.79
CA HIS A 66 -4.06 11.33 0.64
C HIS A 66 -4.89 11.06 1.89
N TYR A 67 -4.27 11.13 3.08
CA TYR A 67 -5.01 10.94 4.34
C TYR A 67 -6.11 11.97 4.52
N LYS A 68 -5.83 13.25 4.23
CA LYS A 68 -6.82 14.33 4.38
C LYS A 68 -7.98 14.20 3.39
N LYS A 69 -7.72 13.65 2.19
CA LYS A 69 -8.72 13.50 1.13
C LYS A 69 -9.56 12.24 1.30
N ASN A 70 -8.93 11.11 1.63
CA ASN A 70 -9.55 9.78 1.56
C ASN A 70 -9.71 9.12 2.94
N GLY A 71 -9.04 9.62 3.98
CA GLY A 71 -8.92 8.94 5.28
C GLY A 71 -7.97 7.73 5.28
N PHE A 72 -7.39 7.41 4.13
CA PHE A 72 -6.41 6.35 3.91
C PHE A 72 -5.44 6.74 2.79
N GLY A 73 -4.41 5.92 2.59
CA GLY A 73 -3.38 6.12 1.59
C GLY A 73 -2.29 5.08 1.78
N GLN A 74 -1.03 5.48 1.58
CA GLN A 74 0.11 4.66 1.97
C GLN A 74 0.31 4.69 3.49
N MET A 75 0.36 3.55 4.15
CA MET A 75 0.39 3.39 5.60
C MET A 75 1.55 2.50 6.04
N LEU A 76 2.07 2.75 7.23
CA LEU A 76 3.18 2.01 7.82
C LEU A 76 2.68 0.67 8.37
N VAL A 77 3.41 -0.41 8.10
CA VAL A 77 3.16 -1.73 8.67
C VAL A 77 4.23 -2.04 9.70
N SER A 78 3.81 -2.23 10.95
CA SER A 78 4.70 -2.56 12.07
C SER A 78 4.39 -3.94 12.65
N LEU A 79 5.42 -4.75 12.87
CA LEU A 79 5.32 -6.11 13.42
C LEU A 79 5.26 -6.08 14.94
N LYS A 80 4.31 -6.83 15.52
CA LYS A 80 4.22 -7.06 16.96
C LYS A 80 5.31 -8.04 17.41
N PRO A 81 6.11 -7.72 18.45
CA PRO A 81 7.07 -8.66 19.02
C PRO A 81 6.40 -9.85 19.73
N HIS A 82 5.16 -9.67 20.19
CA HIS A 82 4.32 -10.70 20.78
C HIS A 82 2.83 -10.35 20.62
N PRO A 83 1.90 -11.32 20.77
CA PRO A 83 0.48 -11.02 20.79
C PRO A 83 0.13 -9.93 21.81
N GLY A 84 -0.72 -9.00 21.40
CA GLY A 84 -1.16 -7.88 22.26
C GLY A 84 -0.15 -6.74 22.45
N ALA A 85 1.05 -6.80 21.86
CA ALA A 85 2.00 -5.69 21.91
C ALA A 85 1.41 -4.38 21.38
N SER A 86 1.76 -3.27 22.03
CA SER A 86 1.35 -1.93 21.61
C SER A 86 2.08 -1.50 20.33
N LEU A 87 1.56 -0.47 19.65
CA LEU A 87 2.24 0.10 18.48
C LEU A 87 3.64 0.63 18.84
N ALA A 88 3.83 1.16 20.05
CA ALA A 88 5.12 1.67 20.51
C ALA A 88 6.18 0.57 20.71
N GLU A 89 5.75 -0.67 20.95
CA GLU A 89 6.64 -1.84 21.06
C GLU A 89 6.90 -2.51 19.71
N SER A 90 6.11 -2.17 18.69
CA SER A 90 6.20 -2.75 17.36
C SER A 90 7.30 -2.11 16.51
N SER A 91 7.86 -2.89 15.59
CA SER A 91 8.92 -2.44 14.69
C SER A 91 8.42 -2.34 13.25
N PRO A 92 8.71 -1.25 12.51
CA PRO A 92 8.36 -1.13 11.10
C PRO A 92 8.95 -2.24 10.25
N ILE A 93 8.13 -2.86 9.39
CA ILE A 93 8.54 -3.93 8.47
C ILE A 93 8.13 -3.69 7.03
N GLY A 94 7.27 -2.71 6.76
CA GLY A 94 6.91 -2.35 5.40
C GLY A 94 5.84 -1.28 5.32
N ILE A 95 5.22 -1.20 4.15
CA ILE A 95 4.08 -0.35 3.86
C ILE A 95 2.96 -1.16 3.19
N VAL A 96 1.74 -0.71 3.40
CA VAL A 96 0.56 -1.14 2.65
C VAL A 96 -0.20 0.11 2.23
N SER A 97 -0.80 0.11 1.05
CA SER A 97 -1.49 1.28 0.52
C SER A 97 -2.82 0.93 -0.10
N LEU A 98 -3.74 1.89 -0.03
CA LEU A 98 -4.86 2.02 -0.96
C LEU A 98 -4.71 3.39 -1.64
N MET A 99 -4.30 3.39 -2.90
CA MET A 99 -4.00 4.60 -3.65
C MET A 99 -5.11 4.87 -4.65
N LYS A 100 -5.50 6.14 -4.78
CA LYS A 100 -6.43 6.56 -5.82
C LYS A 100 -5.73 7.59 -6.68
N GLY A 101 -5.52 7.24 -7.94
CA GLY A 101 -4.99 8.14 -8.94
C GLY A 101 -5.85 9.39 -9.15
N GLU A 102 -5.25 10.44 -9.71
CA GLU A 102 -5.94 11.66 -10.09
C GLU A 102 -5.58 12.04 -11.53
N GLY A 103 -6.47 12.78 -12.18
CA GLY A 103 -6.27 13.26 -13.55
C GLY A 103 -6.95 12.40 -14.61
N GLU A 104 -6.56 12.61 -15.86
CA GLU A 104 -7.10 11.88 -17.01
C GLU A 104 -6.73 10.39 -16.93
N ASN A 105 -7.67 9.52 -17.30
CA ASN A 105 -7.54 8.06 -17.22
C ASN A 105 -7.40 7.49 -15.79
N ALA A 106 -7.54 8.29 -14.74
CA ALA A 106 -7.54 7.79 -13.37
C ALA A 106 -8.73 6.86 -13.09
N TYR A 107 -8.49 5.80 -12.33
CA TYR A 107 -9.54 4.87 -11.93
C TYR A 107 -10.43 5.44 -10.83
N THR A 108 -11.69 5.02 -10.83
CA THR A 108 -12.67 5.52 -9.84
C THR A 108 -12.55 4.80 -8.49
N ALA A 109 -12.03 3.57 -8.49
CA ALA A 109 -11.71 2.77 -7.31
C ALA A 109 -10.20 2.82 -7.00
N PRO A 110 -9.80 2.75 -5.71
CA PRO A 110 -8.39 2.68 -5.34
C PRO A 110 -7.77 1.33 -5.71
N ASP A 111 -6.45 1.30 -5.83
CA ASP A 111 -5.65 0.08 -5.96
C ASP A 111 -4.86 -0.22 -4.69
N VAL A 112 -4.66 -1.51 -4.40
CA VAL A 112 -3.88 -1.98 -3.27
C VAL A 112 -2.41 -2.17 -3.66
N GLY A 113 -1.51 -1.60 -2.86
CA GLY A 113 -0.07 -1.79 -2.95
C GLY A 113 0.51 -2.28 -1.64
N TYR A 114 1.67 -2.94 -1.70
CA TYR A 114 2.40 -3.36 -0.51
C TYR A 114 3.89 -3.53 -0.81
N THR A 115 4.72 -3.17 0.15
CA THR A 115 6.16 -3.41 0.11
C THR A 115 6.61 -3.82 1.49
N ILE A 116 7.20 -5.00 1.61
CA ILE A 116 7.70 -5.55 2.88
C ILE A 116 9.20 -5.77 2.73
N LEU A 117 9.95 -5.49 3.80
CA LEU A 117 11.40 -5.67 3.82
C LEU A 117 11.82 -7.09 3.37
N PRO A 118 12.94 -7.23 2.64
CA PRO A 118 13.45 -8.51 2.15
C PRO A 118 13.43 -9.63 3.20
N GLN A 119 13.93 -9.36 4.41
CA GLN A 119 14.02 -10.30 5.52
C GLN A 119 12.66 -10.69 6.14
N GLU A 120 11.60 -9.90 5.90
CA GLU A 120 10.24 -10.16 6.38
C GLU A 120 9.31 -10.74 5.30
N ASN A 121 9.83 -10.94 4.10
CA ASN A 121 9.08 -11.48 2.98
C ASN A 121 8.73 -12.97 3.18
N ARG A 122 7.70 -13.42 2.46
CA ARG A 122 7.19 -14.81 2.47
C ARG A 122 6.63 -15.30 3.83
N LYS A 123 6.45 -14.40 4.81
CA LYS A 123 5.81 -14.69 6.11
C LYS A 123 4.30 -14.36 6.16
N GLY A 124 3.74 -13.92 5.03
CA GLY A 124 2.32 -13.58 4.89
C GLY A 124 1.91 -12.17 5.33
N TYR A 125 2.87 -11.32 5.74
CA TYR A 125 2.56 -9.99 6.26
C TYR A 125 1.95 -9.04 5.22
N ALA A 126 2.36 -9.11 3.95
CA ALA A 126 1.73 -8.33 2.89
C ALA A 126 0.23 -8.66 2.76
N THR A 127 -0.11 -9.95 2.75
CA THR A 127 -1.51 -10.43 2.70
C THR A 127 -2.30 -9.93 3.90
N GLU A 128 -1.76 -10.10 5.12
CA GLU A 128 -2.43 -9.67 6.35
C GLU A 128 -2.63 -8.14 6.41
N ALA A 129 -1.61 -7.37 6.03
CA ALA A 129 -1.69 -5.92 6.00
C ALA A 129 -2.72 -5.42 4.97
N ALA A 130 -2.71 -5.97 3.76
CA ALA A 130 -3.67 -5.62 2.71
C ALA A 130 -5.11 -5.95 3.11
N MET A 131 -5.38 -7.12 3.69
CA MET A 131 -6.70 -7.47 4.21
C MET A 131 -7.14 -6.51 5.32
N GLY A 132 -6.24 -6.18 6.26
CA GLY A 132 -6.52 -5.25 7.35
C GLY A 132 -6.90 -3.85 6.84
N LEU A 133 -6.13 -3.32 5.88
CA LEU A 133 -6.40 -2.01 5.31
C LEU A 133 -7.68 -1.98 4.46
N ILE A 134 -7.92 -3.00 3.63
CA ILE A 134 -9.17 -3.10 2.83
C ILE A 134 -10.39 -3.18 3.75
N ALA A 135 -10.34 -4.01 4.81
CA ALA A 135 -11.44 -4.13 5.76
C ALA A 135 -11.70 -2.81 6.51
N TYR A 136 -10.65 -2.09 6.90
CA TYR A 136 -10.76 -0.76 7.47
C TYR A 136 -11.40 0.24 6.50
N ALA A 137 -10.91 0.30 5.26
CA ALA A 137 -11.41 1.23 4.26
C ALA A 137 -12.88 0.99 3.90
N LYS A 138 -13.30 -0.27 3.82
CA LYS A 138 -14.70 -0.64 3.64
C LYS A 138 -15.56 -0.17 4.82
N ARG A 139 -15.14 -0.48 6.05
CA ARG A 139 -15.92 -0.19 7.26
C ARG A 139 -16.06 1.30 7.55
N GLU A 140 -14.97 2.06 7.44
CA GLU A 140 -14.96 3.48 7.83
C GLU A 140 -15.35 4.42 6.69
N PHE A 141 -15.08 4.05 5.43
CA PHE A 141 -15.24 4.95 4.27
C PHE A 141 -16.12 4.39 3.16
N GLY A 142 -16.71 3.21 3.33
CA GLY A 142 -17.60 2.61 2.32
C GLY A 142 -16.89 2.24 1.01
N VAL A 143 -15.59 1.91 1.07
CA VAL A 143 -14.85 1.46 -0.11
C VAL A 143 -15.25 0.02 -0.44
N ASP A 144 -16.13 -0.13 -1.43
CA ASP A 144 -16.64 -1.45 -1.85
C ASP A 144 -15.87 -2.08 -3.03
N GLY A 145 -15.09 -1.28 -3.76
CA GLY A 145 -14.26 -1.75 -4.88
C GLY A 145 -12.80 -1.38 -4.69
N VAL A 146 -11.91 -2.36 -4.89
CA VAL A 146 -10.45 -2.17 -4.84
C VAL A 146 -9.81 -2.98 -5.97
N PHE A 147 -8.89 -2.33 -6.70
CA PHE A 147 -8.05 -2.96 -7.70
C PHE A 147 -6.76 -3.53 -7.10
N GLY A 148 -6.14 -4.46 -7.82
CA GLY A 148 -4.76 -4.87 -7.63
C GLY A 148 -4.07 -4.94 -8.98
N PHE A 149 -2.91 -4.31 -9.10
CA PHE A 149 -2.14 -4.30 -10.33
C PHE A 149 -0.73 -4.82 -10.07
N CYS A 150 -0.20 -5.63 -10.98
CA CYS A 150 1.20 -6.05 -10.92
C CYS A 150 1.72 -6.40 -12.31
N ALA A 151 3.05 -6.45 -12.46
CA ALA A 151 3.66 -6.97 -13.68
C ALA A 151 3.19 -8.42 -13.94
N GLN A 152 2.99 -8.78 -15.21
CA GLN A 152 2.48 -10.10 -15.60
C GLN A 152 3.30 -11.26 -15.01
N LYS A 153 4.63 -11.06 -14.94
CA LYS A 153 5.60 -12.05 -14.45
C LYS A 153 5.77 -12.04 -12.93
N ASP A 154 5.18 -11.08 -12.21
CA ASP A 154 5.29 -11.01 -10.75
C ASP A 154 4.35 -12.01 -10.07
N GLN A 155 4.75 -13.26 -10.09
CA GLN A 155 4.03 -14.37 -9.46
C GLN A 155 3.90 -14.19 -7.95
N ARG A 156 4.73 -13.37 -7.32
CA ARG A 156 4.65 -13.13 -5.89
C ARG A 156 3.48 -12.20 -5.59
N SER A 157 3.37 -11.09 -6.31
CA SER A 157 2.25 -10.15 -6.14
C SER A 157 0.92 -10.79 -6.51
N ARG A 158 0.85 -11.51 -7.64
CA ARG A 158 -0.34 -12.28 -8.05
C ARG A 158 -0.89 -13.17 -6.94
N ARG A 159 -0.02 -13.97 -6.30
CA ARG A 159 -0.41 -14.85 -5.19
C ARG A 159 -0.94 -14.09 -3.97
N VAL A 160 -0.43 -12.89 -3.69
CA VAL A 160 -0.94 -12.06 -2.60
C VAL A 160 -2.32 -11.52 -2.98
N LEU A 161 -2.50 -11.00 -4.19
CA LEU A 161 -3.79 -10.50 -4.69
C LEU A 161 -4.88 -11.58 -4.67
N GLU A 162 -4.55 -12.81 -5.09
CA GLU A 162 -5.46 -13.96 -4.98
C GLU A 162 -5.79 -14.30 -3.51
N LYS A 163 -4.79 -14.29 -2.62
CA LYS A 163 -5.00 -14.61 -1.19
C LYS A 163 -5.82 -13.60 -0.43
N ILE A 164 -5.81 -12.33 -0.84
CA ILE A 164 -6.69 -11.31 -0.27
C ILE A 164 -8.10 -11.34 -0.88
N GLY A 165 -8.39 -12.32 -1.74
CA GLY A 165 -9.71 -12.58 -2.29
C GLY A 165 -10.04 -11.81 -3.58
N MET A 166 -9.05 -11.24 -4.27
CA MET A 166 -9.29 -10.59 -5.56
C MET A 166 -9.35 -11.60 -6.70
N GLU A 167 -10.17 -11.28 -7.70
CA GLU A 167 -10.35 -12.07 -8.91
C GLU A 167 -9.45 -11.54 -10.03
N PHE A 168 -8.79 -12.46 -10.74
CA PHE A 168 -8.02 -12.11 -11.93
C PHE A 168 -8.97 -11.70 -13.08
N ARG A 169 -8.72 -10.52 -13.67
CA ARG A 169 -9.56 -9.92 -14.72
C ARG A 169 -8.86 -9.75 -16.07
N GLY A 170 -7.75 -10.47 -16.26
CA GLY A 170 -6.96 -10.45 -17.49
C GLY A 170 -5.72 -9.55 -17.40
N GLU A 171 -5.00 -9.47 -18.52
CA GLU A 171 -3.80 -8.64 -18.67
C GLU A 171 -4.10 -7.53 -19.67
N ARG A 172 -3.68 -6.29 -19.36
CA ARG A 172 -4.08 -5.07 -20.10
C ARG A 172 -2.97 -4.03 -20.12
N HIS A 173 -2.97 -3.16 -21.11
CA HIS A 173 -2.11 -1.97 -21.14
C HIS A 173 -2.77 -0.83 -20.38
N LEU A 174 -2.31 -0.56 -19.17
CA LEU A 174 -2.94 0.41 -18.29
C LEU A 174 -2.49 1.83 -18.63
N LYS A 175 -3.33 2.58 -19.36
CA LYS A 175 -3.06 3.97 -19.78
C LYS A 175 -2.65 4.87 -18.62
N PHE A 176 -3.28 4.72 -17.46
CA PHE A 176 -2.94 5.48 -16.25
C PHE A 176 -1.50 5.27 -15.79
N PHE A 177 -0.97 4.06 -15.99
CA PHE A 177 0.41 3.70 -15.70
C PHE A 177 1.31 3.77 -16.95
N GLY A 178 1.07 4.75 -17.82
CA GLY A 178 1.89 4.98 -19.02
C GLY A 178 1.83 3.85 -20.05
N GLY A 179 0.78 3.04 -20.04
CA GLY A 179 0.62 1.89 -20.93
C GLY A 179 1.33 0.63 -20.45
N ALA A 180 1.72 0.53 -19.17
CA ALA A 180 2.33 -0.66 -18.61
C ALA A 180 1.42 -1.89 -18.79
N HIS A 181 1.98 -2.98 -19.33
CA HIS A 181 1.28 -4.25 -19.48
C HIS A 181 1.21 -4.98 -18.14
N SER A 182 0.02 -4.99 -17.54
CA SER A 182 -0.18 -5.42 -16.15
C SER A 182 -1.24 -6.51 -16.05
N ALA A 183 -1.05 -7.43 -15.12
CA ALA A 183 -2.11 -8.30 -14.64
C ALA A 183 -3.08 -7.48 -13.78
N VAL A 184 -4.36 -7.55 -14.09
CA VAL A 184 -5.42 -6.81 -13.40
C VAL A 184 -6.18 -7.74 -12.48
N TYR A 185 -6.32 -7.35 -11.23
CA TYR A 185 -7.15 -7.98 -10.22
C TYR A 185 -8.16 -6.98 -9.68
N ALA A 186 -9.32 -7.46 -9.25
CA ALA A 186 -10.34 -6.62 -8.62
C ALA A 186 -11.06 -7.41 -7.53
N LEU A 187 -11.56 -6.73 -6.50
CA LEU A 187 -12.44 -7.37 -5.53
C LEU A 187 -13.72 -7.91 -6.21
N PRO A 188 -14.31 -8.99 -5.67
CA PRO A 188 -15.59 -9.51 -6.13
C PRO A 188 -16.67 -8.41 -6.11
N GLY A 189 -17.56 -8.42 -7.10
CA GLY A 189 -18.63 -7.43 -7.25
C GLY A 189 -18.27 -6.20 -8.09
N MET A 190 -17.00 -6.03 -8.47
CA MET A 190 -16.58 -5.02 -9.47
C MET A 190 -16.84 -5.53 -10.89
N GLU A 191 -18.12 -5.54 -11.30
CA GLU A 191 -18.51 -5.92 -12.67
C GLU A 191 -18.18 -4.81 -13.67
N GLY A 192 -17.81 -5.17 -14.91
CA GLY A 192 -17.59 -4.22 -15.99
C GLY A 192 -16.48 -3.19 -15.71
N LEU A 193 -15.21 -3.60 -15.83
CA LEU A 193 -14.06 -2.75 -15.46
C LEU A 193 -14.01 -1.35 -16.12
N LYS A 194 -14.66 -1.18 -17.28
CA LYS A 194 -14.87 0.11 -17.95
C LYS A 194 -15.59 1.14 -17.08
N ASP A 195 -16.51 0.70 -16.23
CA ASP A 195 -17.27 1.57 -15.32
C ASP A 195 -16.36 2.16 -14.24
N TYR A 196 -15.19 1.54 -14.05
CA TYR A 196 -14.13 1.98 -13.15
C TYR A 196 -12.96 2.66 -13.86
N GLY A 197 -13.06 2.90 -15.17
CA GLY A 197 -12.05 3.59 -15.97
C GLY A 197 -11.02 2.68 -16.63
N ILE A 198 -11.11 1.36 -16.49
CA ILE A 198 -10.26 0.42 -17.23
C ILE A 198 -10.88 0.19 -18.61
N GLN A 199 -10.25 0.74 -19.63
CA GLN A 199 -10.71 0.54 -21.01
C GLN A 199 -10.34 -0.87 -21.50
N ASP A 200 -11.11 -1.37 -22.46
CA ASP A 200 -10.71 -2.54 -23.24
C ASP A 200 -9.62 -2.11 -24.23
N ASP A 201 -8.59 -2.95 -24.37
CA ASP A 201 -7.50 -2.79 -25.33
C ASP A 201 -8.03 -2.89 -26.77
#